data_AF-A0A352WKC9-F1
#
_entry.id   AF-A0A352WKC9-F1
#
_cell.length_a   1.000
_cell.length_b   1.000
_cell.length_c   1.000
_cell.angle_alpha   90.00
_cell.angle_beta   90.00
_cell.angle_gamma   90.00
#
_symmetry.space_group_name_H-M   'P 1'
#
loop_
_entity.id
_entity.type
_entity.pdbx_description
1 polymer ?
#
loop_
_entity_poly.entity_id
_entity_poly.type
_entity_poly.pdbx_seq_one_letter_code
_entity_poly.pdbx_strand_id
1 'polypeptide(L)'
;MKKHIEIRWHGRGGQGAKTAALLLADVAWSTGMYVQGFPEYGPERMGAPITAYNRIGDTEIRAHSNIYNPDYVVVVDETLLHAVDVTNGLSEDGAIVINTEHSKEEIVSLLRGYKGKVYTIDARKISIEALGKYFPNSPMLAAIVKVANIMDPDEFLKQMEESYKHKFAKKPEVIEGNMKALRMALEEVK
;
A
#
# COMPACT_ATOMS: atom_id res chain seq x y z
N MET A 1 16.61 -12.01 -14.13
CA MET A 1 16.28 -10.78 -13.38
C MET A 1 14.77 -10.63 -13.34
N LYS A 2 14.17 -10.40 -12.17
CA LYS A 2 12.74 -10.09 -12.07
C LYS A 2 12.49 -8.77 -12.81
N LYS A 3 11.53 -8.76 -13.75
CA LYS A 3 11.27 -7.63 -14.65
C LYS A 3 10.36 -6.55 -14.05
N HIS A 4 9.71 -6.87 -12.93
CA HIS A 4 8.73 -6.01 -12.30
C HIS A 4 8.62 -6.36 -10.82
N ILE A 5 8.28 -5.36 -10.02
CA ILE A 5 7.95 -5.46 -8.60
C ILE A 5 6.51 -5.96 -8.50
N GLU A 6 6.28 -6.95 -7.64
CA GLU A 6 4.95 -7.49 -7.36
C GLU A 6 4.53 -7.22 -5.91
N ILE A 7 3.41 -6.50 -5.73
CA ILE A 7 2.90 -6.10 -4.42
C ILE A 7 1.53 -6.74 -4.19
N ARG A 8 1.33 -7.33 -3.01
CA ARG A 8 0.02 -7.84 -2.55
C ARG A 8 -0.47 -7.04 -1.35
N TRP A 9 -1.60 -6.40 -1.53
CA TRP A 9 -2.33 -5.68 -0.49
C TRP A 9 -3.31 -6.60 0.20
N HIS A 10 -3.36 -6.49 1.53
CA HIS A 10 -4.35 -7.10 2.40
C HIS A 10 -5.09 -5.99 3.13
N GLY A 11 -6.41 -5.99 3.03
CA GLY A 11 -7.24 -5.03 3.75
C GLY A 11 -8.63 -5.57 3.99
N ARG A 12 -9.50 -4.77 4.60
CA ARG A 12 -10.92 -5.08 4.72
C ARG A 12 -11.74 -4.21 3.78
N GLY A 13 -12.88 -4.74 3.33
CA GLY A 13 -13.86 -3.97 2.56
C GLY A 13 -14.22 -2.67 3.29
N GLY A 14 -13.98 -1.52 2.66
CA GLY A 14 -14.18 -0.18 3.22
C GLY A 14 -12.92 0.58 3.65
N GLN A 15 -11.75 -0.07 3.72
CA GLN A 15 -10.49 0.57 4.17
C GLN A 15 -9.62 1.14 3.05
N GLY A 16 -10.04 0.98 1.80
CA GLY A 16 -9.39 1.63 0.66
C GLY A 16 -8.15 0.93 0.11
N ALA A 17 -7.87 -0.34 0.45
CA ALA A 17 -6.76 -1.10 -0.14
C ALA A 17 -6.81 -1.16 -1.69
N LYS A 18 -8.00 -1.41 -2.26
CA LYS A 18 -8.22 -1.30 -3.72
C LYS A 18 -7.85 0.08 -4.25
N THR A 19 -8.34 1.12 -3.59
CA THR A 19 -8.12 2.50 -4.01
C THR A 19 -6.63 2.84 -3.97
N ALA A 20 -5.91 2.38 -2.95
CA ALA A 20 -4.48 2.56 -2.84
C ALA A 20 -3.73 1.84 -3.97
N ALA A 21 -4.06 0.57 -4.25
CA ALA A 21 -3.45 -0.19 -5.33
C ALA A 21 -3.67 0.46 -6.70
N LEU A 22 -4.88 0.92 -7.00
CA LEU A 22 -5.18 1.61 -8.26
C LEU A 22 -4.44 2.95 -8.37
N LEU A 23 -4.43 3.73 -7.29
CA LEU A 23 -3.74 5.02 -7.28
C LEU A 23 -2.23 4.89 -7.41
N LEU A 24 -1.64 3.87 -6.80
CA LEU A 24 -0.22 3.55 -6.98
C LEU A 24 0.09 3.20 -8.44
N ALA A 25 -0.78 2.43 -9.10
CA ALA A 25 -0.62 2.13 -10.52
C ALA A 25 -0.73 3.40 -11.38
N ASP A 26 -1.72 4.26 -11.13
CA ASP A 26 -1.89 5.52 -11.87
C ASP A 26 -0.66 6.44 -11.76
N VAL A 27 -0.08 6.53 -10.56
CA VAL A 27 1.08 7.40 -10.28
C VAL A 27 2.37 6.80 -10.83
N ALA A 28 2.56 5.48 -10.77
CA ALA A 28 3.69 4.84 -11.43
C ALA A 28 3.58 4.89 -12.96
N TRP A 29 2.36 4.89 -13.50
CA TRP A 29 2.15 5.07 -14.93
C TRP A 29 2.55 6.47 -15.40
N SER A 30 2.26 7.51 -14.61
CA SER A 30 2.62 8.89 -14.99
C SER A 30 4.13 9.15 -15.01
N THR A 31 4.93 8.27 -14.40
CA THR A 31 6.40 8.30 -14.48
C THR A 31 6.98 7.44 -15.61
N GLY A 32 6.13 6.86 -16.47
CA GLY A 32 6.54 6.07 -17.64
C GLY A 32 6.77 4.58 -17.37
N MET A 33 6.39 4.09 -16.18
CA MET A 33 6.49 2.66 -15.86
C MET A 33 5.33 1.88 -16.47
N TYR A 34 5.55 0.59 -16.75
CA TYR A 34 4.46 -0.34 -17.04
C TYR A 34 3.81 -0.80 -15.74
N VAL A 35 2.48 -0.73 -15.69
CA VAL A 35 1.73 -1.01 -14.47
C VAL A 35 0.57 -1.96 -14.69
N GLN A 36 0.25 -2.71 -13.65
CA GLN A 36 -1.07 -3.28 -13.42
C GLN A 36 -1.48 -2.96 -11.98
N GLY A 37 -2.74 -2.57 -11.78
CA GLY A 37 -3.37 -2.43 -10.47
C GLY A 37 -4.75 -3.08 -10.53
N PHE A 38 -5.01 -4.09 -9.70
CA PHE A 38 -6.29 -4.79 -9.74
C PHE A 38 -6.66 -5.41 -8.38
N PRO A 39 -7.95 -5.41 -8.01
CA PRO A 39 -8.43 -6.13 -6.84
C PRO A 39 -8.65 -7.62 -7.14
N GLU A 40 -8.71 -8.43 -6.09
CA GLU A 40 -9.33 -9.75 -6.09
C GLU A 40 -10.44 -9.77 -5.05
N TYR A 41 -11.58 -10.33 -5.46
CA TYR A 41 -12.79 -10.31 -4.68
C TYR A 41 -13.25 -11.72 -4.33
N GLY A 42 -13.52 -11.94 -3.04
CA GLY A 42 -14.35 -13.04 -2.57
C GLY A 42 -15.84 -12.64 -2.60
N PRO A 43 -16.71 -13.33 -1.83
CA PRO A 43 -18.10 -12.90 -1.63
C PRO A 43 -18.12 -11.56 -0.87
N GLU A 44 -18.23 -10.46 -1.61
CA GLU A 44 -18.01 -9.10 -1.10
C GLU A 44 -19.08 -8.67 -0.07
N ARG A 45 -18.65 -8.42 1.17
CA ARG A 45 -19.39 -7.69 2.20
C ARG A 45 -18.44 -6.75 2.95
N MET A 46 -18.95 -5.63 3.47
CA MET A 46 -18.15 -4.68 4.26
C MET A 46 -17.44 -5.40 5.43
N GLY A 47 -16.16 -5.09 5.65
CA GLY A 47 -15.34 -5.73 6.69
C GLY A 47 -14.74 -7.09 6.31
N ALA A 48 -15.16 -7.74 5.21
CA ALA A 48 -14.52 -8.98 4.77
C ALA A 48 -13.07 -8.73 4.31
N PRO A 49 -12.14 -9.70 4.53
CA PRO A 49 -10.81 -9.64 3.95
C PRO A 49 -10.88 -9.51 2.42
N ILE A 50 -10.05 -8.62 1.88
CA ILE A 50 -9.87 -8.42 0.46
C ILE A 50 -8.38 -8.37 0.11
N THR A 51 -8.07 -8.74 -1.12
CA THR A 51 -6.74 -8.61 -1.69
C THR A 51 -6.76 -7.63 -2.87
N ALA A 52 -5.66 -6.93 -3.06
CA ALA A 52 -5.40 -6.18 -4.28
C ALA A 52 -3.93 -6.32 -4.66
N TYR A 53 -3.61 -6.04 -5.91
CA TYR A 53 -2.33 -6.39 -6.50
C TYR A 53 -1.78 -5.22 -7.30
N ASN A 54 -0.46 -5.06 -7.24
CA ASN A 54 0.28 -4.25 -8.19
C ASN A 54 1.38 -5.04 -8.86
N ARG A 55 1.57 -4.81 -10.16
CA ARG A 55 2.79 -5.11 -10.90
C ARG A 55 3.34 -3.81 -11.45
N ILE A 56 4.61 -3.50 -11.19
CA ILE A 56 5.22 -2.24 -11.60
C ILE A 56 6.62 -2.53 -12.14
N GLY A 57 6.92 -2.13 -13.38
CA GLY A 57 8.20 -2.45 -14.01
C GLY A 57 8.55 -1.53 -15.18
N ASP A 58 9.72 -1.78 -15.75
CA ASP A 58 10.29 -1.03 -16.88
C ASP A 58 9.88 -1.60 -18.26
N THR A 59 9.24 -2.77 -18.26
CA THR A 59 8.87 -3.52 -19.45
C THR A 59 7.42 -3.98 -19.42
N GLU A 60 6.87 -4.26 -20.60
CA GLU A 60 5.47 -4.69 -20.76
C GLU A 60 5.10 -5.89 -19.87
N ILE A 61 4.02 -5.74 -19.11
CA ILE A 61 3.50 -6.77 -18.19
C ILE A 61 2.41 -7.57 -18.89
N ARG A 62 2.75 -8.80 -19.29
CA ARG A 62 1.85 -9.73 -19.99
C ARG A 62 1.13 -10.73 -19.08
N ALA A 63 1.48 -10.76 -17.80
CA ALA A 63 0.86 -11.67 -16.84
C ALA A 63 -0.56 -11.21 -16.49
N HIS A 64 -1.53 -12.13 -16.60
CA HIS A 64 -2.94 -11.90 -16.23
C HIS A 64 -3.39 -12.93 -15.20
N SER A 65 -2.75 -12.91 -14.03
CA SER A 65 -3.05 -13.78 -12.90
C SER A 65 -2.93 -13.02 -11.58
N ASN A 66 -3.39 -13.63 -10.49
CA ASN A 66 -3.05 -13.18 -9.14
C ASN A 66 -1.54 -13.26 -8.89
N ILE A 67 -1.11 -12.60 -7.81
CA ILE A 67 0.27 -12.62 -7.31
C ILE A 67 0.34 -13.57 -6.11
N TYR A 68 0.86 -14.78 -6.36
CA TYR A 68 1.05 -15.79 -5.32
C TYR A 68 2.37 -15.62 -4.56
N ASN A 69 3.41 -15.12 -5.24
CA ASN A 69 4.75 -14.94 -4.68
C ASN A 69 5.20 -13.46 -4.75
N PRO A 70 4.61 -12.57 -3.94
CA PRO A 70 4.90 -11.14 -3.99
C PRO A 70 6.32 -10.81 -3.50
N ASP A 71 6.87 -9.72 -4.00
CA ASP A 71 8.05 -9.07 -3.43
C ASP A 71 7.69 -8.27 -2.17
N TYR A 72 6.50 -7.65 -2.17
CA TYR A 72 6.06 -6.87 -1.03
C TYR A 72 4.63 -7.19 -0.64
N VAL A 73 4.37 -7.15 0.67
CA VAL A 73 3.01 -7.23 1.22
C VAL A 73 2.68 -5.95 1.97
N VAL A 74 1.48 -5.43 1.77
CA VAL A 74 0.94 -4.30 2.53
C VAL A 74 -0.28 -4.76 3.31
N VAL A 75 -0.27 -4.61 4.63
CA VAL A 75 -1.36 -4.98 5.52
C VAL A 75 -2.01 -3.69 6.05
N VAL A 76 -3.16 -3.33 5.48
CA VAL A 76 -3.91 -2.11 5.82
C VAL A 76 -4.65 -2.23 7.15
N ASP A 77 -4.87 -3.46 7.62
CA ASP A 77 -5.52 -3.77 8.89
C ASP A 77 -4.84 -4.96 9.57
N GLU A 78 -4.23 -4.71 10.71
CA GLU A 78 -3.47 -5.71 11.49
C GLU A 78 -4.29 -6.91 11.96
N THR A 79 -5.62 -6.80 12.09
CA THR A 79 -6.44 -7.93 12.52
C THR A 79 -6.41 -9.08 11.49
N LEU A 80 -5.98 -8.80 10.26
CA LEU A 80 -5.77 -9.80 9.21
C LEU A 80 -4.58 -10.72 9.52
N LEU A 81 -3.62 -10.31 10.36
CA LEU A 81 -2.50 -11.15 10.79
C LEU A 81 -2.99 -12.43 11.51
N HIS A 82 -4.14 -12.35 12.18
CA HIS A 82 -4.77 -13.50 12.85
C HIS A 82 -5.71 -14.29 11.92
N ALA A 83 -6.25 -13.66 10.88
CA ALA A 83 -7.31 -14.22 10.06
C ALA A 83 -6.79 -14.98 8.83
N VAL A 84 -5.68 -14.53 8.25
CA VAL A 84 -5.11 -15.10 7.02
C VAL A 84 -3.59 -15.16 7.11
N ASP A 85 -2.98 -16.03 6.31
CA ASP A 85 -1.54 -16.05 6.13
C ASP A 85 -1.11 -14.94 5.16
N VAL A 86 -0.85 -13.74 5.70
CA VAL A 86 -0.44 -12.58 4.89
C VAL A 86 0.96 -12.75 4.29
N THR A 87 1.83 -13.58 4.90
CA THR A 87 3.23 -13.78 4.50
C THR A 87 3.41 -14.94 3.51
N ASN A 88 2.36 -15.71 3.21
CA ASN A 88 2.41 -16.81 2.26
C ASN A 88 2.98 -16.37 0.89
N GLY A 89 4.11 -16.96 0.49
CA GLY A 89 4.80 -16.67 -0.76
C GLY A 89 5.56 -15.34 -0.80
N LEU A 90 5.55 -14.56 0.29
CA LEU A 90 6.30 -13.31 0.37
C LEU A 90 7.81 -13.59 0.32
N SER A 91 8.51 -12.92 -0.59
CA SER A 91 9.96 -13.00 -0.75
C SER A 91 10.72 -12.55 0.51
N GLU A 92 11.75 -13.29 0.93
CA GLU A 92 12.62 -12.90 2.06
C GLU A 92 13.51 -11.68 1.73
N ASP A 93 13.82 -11.44 0.43
CA ASP A 93 14.53 -10.24 -0.02
C ASP A 93 13.66 -8.98 0.01
N GLY A 94 12.35 -9.20 0.12
CA GLY A 94 11.32 -8.18 0.11
C GLY A 94 10.96 -7.64 1.49
N ALA A 95 9.75 -7.12 1.59
CA ALA A 95 9.26 -6.59 2.87
C ALA A 95 7.75 -6.68 3.04
N ILE A 96 7.33 -6.68 4.30
CA ILE A 96 5.94 -6.46 4.70
C ILE A 96 5.81 -5.10 5.40
N VAL A 97 4.79 -4.32 5.03
CA VAL A 97 4.43 -3.04 5.67
C VAL A 97 3.09 -3.20 6.36
N ILE A 98 3.03 -2.94 7.66
CA ILE A 98 1.86 -3.23 8.50
C ILE A 98 1.34 -1.96 9.15
N ASN A 99 0.06 -1.66 8.94
CA ASN A 99 -0.65 -0.62 9.67
C ASN A 99 -0.95 -1.11 11.09
N THR A 100 -0.26 -0.55 12.09
CA THR A 100 -0.41 -0.93 13.49
C THR A 100 0.12 0.17 14.41
N GLU A 101 -0.47 0.28 15.61
CA GLU A 101 0.10 1.07 16.71
C GLU A 101 1.16 0.30 17.51
N HIS A 102 1.25 -1.02 17.31
CA HIS A 102 2.19 -1.89 17.99
C HIS A 102 3.62 -1.80 17.41
N SER A 103 4.59 -2.12 18.25
CA SER A 103 5.97 -2.29 17.82
C SER A 103 6.14 -3.52 16.93
N LYS A 104 7.22 -3.53 16.15
CA LYS A 104 7.59 -4.67 15.32
C LYS A 104 7.74 -5.94 16.16
N GLU A 105 8.35 -5.83 17.33
CA GLU A 105 8.63 -6.92 18.26
C GLU A 105 7.35 -7.58 18.77
N GLU A 106 6.28 -6.82 18.95
CA GLU A 106 4.97 -7.34 19.35
C GLU A 106 4.31 -8.18 18.24
N ILE A 107 4.46 -7.76 16.98
CA ILE A 107 3.73 -8.37 15.86
C ILE A 107 4.49 -9.46 15.11
N VAL A 108 5.83 -9.53 15.21
CA VAL A 108 6.64 -10.50 14.44
C VAL A 108 6.23 -11.96 14.68
N SER A 109 5.75 -12.27 15.88
CA SER A 109 5.25 -13.62 16.23
C SER A 109 4.05 -14.05 15.37
N LEU A 110 3.27 -13.10 14.86
CA LEU A 110 2.10 -13.33 14.01
C LEU A 110 2.47 -13.59 12.55
N LEU A 111 3.72 -13.34 12.16
CA LEU A 111 4.20 -13.42 10.77
C LEU A 111 4.68 -14.82 10.35
N ARG A 112 4.31 -15.85 11.12
CA ARG A 112 4.55 -17.28 10.81
C ARG A 112 6.02 -17.60 10.47
N GLY A 113 6.95 -16.91 11.13
CA GLY A 113 8.39 -17.13 10.94
C GLY A 113 8.99 -16.47 9.70
N TYR A 114 8.29 -15.51 9.08
CA TYR A 114 8.84 -14.70 7.98
C TYR A 114 10.16 -14.03 8.38
N LYS A 115 11.18 -14.14 7.51
CA LYS A 115 12.55 -13.69 7.78
C LYS A 115 12.97 -12.42 7.06
N GLY A 116 12.14 -11.91 6.15
CA GLY A 116 12.43 -10.68 5.43
C GLY A 116 12.17 -9.43 6.28
N LYS A 117 12.19 -8.27 5.61
CA LYS A 117 12.05 -6.99 6.32
C LYS A 117 10.59 -6.77 6.75
N VAL A 118 10.42 -6.25 7.96
CA VAL A 118 9.12 -5.89 8.54
C VAL A 118 9.17 -4.43 8.89
N TYR A 119 8.21 -3.68 8.35
CA TYR A 119 8.00 -2.26 8.61
C TYR A 119 6.62 -2.05 9.23
N THR A 120 6.53 -1.11 10.17
CA THR A 120 5.27 -0.70 10.79
C THR A 120 5.01 0.79 10.61
N ILE A 121 3.73 1.15 10.64
CA ILE A 121 3.27 2.52 10.56
C ILE A 121 1.92 2.66 11.27
N ASP A 122 1.75 3.70 12.07
CA ASP A 122 0.45 4.03 12.65
C ASP A 122 -0.33 4.92 11.68
N ALA A 123 -1.03 4.29 10.73
CA ALA A 123 -1.83 5.04 9.75
C ALA A 123 -3.03 5.73 10.41
N ARG A 124 -3.48 5.29 11.61
CA ARG A 124 -4.56 5.94 12.35
C ARG A 124 -4.09 7.30 12.84
N LYS A 125 -2.95 7.36 13.55
CA LYS A 125 -2.36 8.62 14.02
C LYS A 125 -2.19 9.60 12.86
N ILE A 126 -1.54 9.18 11.78
CA ILE A 126 -1.31 10.04 10.60
C ILE A 126 -2.63 10.54 10.00
N SER A 127 -3.61 9.65 9.84
CA SER A 127 -4.91 10.02 9.27
C SER A 127 -5.65 11.03 10.14
N ILE A 128 -5.67 10.84 11.46
CA ILE A 128 -6.36 11.77 12.37
C ILE A 128 -5.68 13.13 12.37
N GLU A 129 -4.35 13.17 12.42
CA GLU A 129 -3.59 14.42 12.45
C GLU A 129 -3.62 15.20 11.12
N ALA A 130 -3.68 14.50 9.99
CA ALA A 130 -3.67 15.13 8.67
C ALA A 130 -5.08 15.39 8.10
N LEU A 131 -6.04 14.51 8.37
CA LEU A 131 -7.36 14.49 7.73
C LEU A 131 -8.52 14.66 8.72
N GLY A 132 -8.27 14.60 10.03
CA GLY A 132 -9.32 14.61 11.07
C GLY A 132 -10.19 13.36 11.10
N LYS A 133 -9.90 12.35 10.27
CA LYS A 133 -10.66 11.10 10.15
C LYS A 133 -9.77 9.96 9.69
N TYR A 134 -10.09 8.74 10.12
CA TYR A 134 -9.30 7.55 9.81
C TYR A 134 -9.46 7.11 8.34
N PHE A 135 -8.38 7.24 7.56
CA PHE A 135 -8.27 6.85 6.16
C PHE A 135 -6.89 6.20 5.89
N PRO A 136 -6.72 4.90 6.23
CA PRO A 136 -5.42 4.26 6.24
C PRO A 136 -4.80 4.09 4.84
N ASN A 137 -5.61 4.17 3.78
CA ASN A 137 -5.15 3.97 2.40
C ASN A 137 -4.05 4.96 1.97
N SER A 138 -4.15 6.24 2.32
CA SER A 138 -3.16 7.24 1.90
C SER A 138 -1.81 7.06 2.60
N PRO A 139 -1.74 6.93 3.94
CA PRO A 139 -0.48 6.63 4.62
C PRO A 139 0.16 5.32 4.13
N MET A 140 -0.64 4.26 3.96
CA MET A 140 -0.10 2.96 3.51
C MET A 140 0.45 3.01 2.08
N LEU A 141 -0.14 3.84 1.21
CA LEU A 141 0.37 4.08 -0.14
C LEU A 141 1.73 4.75 -0.14
N ALA A 142 1.89 5.83 0.62
CA ALA A 142 3.20 6.48 0.76
C ALA A 142 4.25 5.55 1.40
N ALA A 143 3.85 4.78 2.42
CA ALA A 143 4.73 3.85 3.10
C ALA A 143 5.31 2.80 2.15
N ILE A 144 4.48 2.18 1.29
CA ILE A 144 4.98 1.17 0.35
C ILE A 144 5.86 1.77 -0.75
N VAL A 145 5.58 2.99 -1.21
CA VAL A 145 6.43 3.68 -2.20
C VAL A 145 7.86 3.84 -1.67
N LYS A 146 8.01 4.27 -0.41
CA LYS A 146 9.31 4.39 0.25
C LYS A 146 9.97 3.04 0.50
N VAL A 147 9.24 2.09 1.08
CA VAL A 147 9.81 0.77 1.47
C VAL A 147 10.25 -0.05 0.25
N ALA A 148 9.47 -0.03 -0.82
CA ALA A 148 9.80 -0.74 -2.05
C ALA A 148 10.67 0.07 -3.01
N ASN A 149 11.01 1.32 -2.66
CA ASN A 149 11.79 2.24 -3.50
C ASN A 149 11.25 2.30 -4.94
N ILE A 150 9.94 2.44 -5.08
CA ILE A 150 9.24 2.36 -6.37
C ILE A 150 9.61 3.55 -7.26
N MET A 151 9.71 4.74 -6.66
CA MET A 151 10.12 5.99 -7.30
C MET A 151 10.65 6.96 -6.24
N ASP A 152 11.26 8.04 -6.71
CA ASP A 152 11.74 9.11 -5.83
C ASP A 152 10.58 9.73 -5.01
N PRO A 153 10.76 9.96 -3.69
CA PRO A 153 9.70 10.52 -2.85
C PRO A 153 9.18 11.90 -3.26
N ASP A 154 10.04 12.78 -3.77
CA ASP A 154 9.61 14.12 -4.20
C ASP A 154 8.82 14.05 -5.50
N GLU A 155 9.26 13.22 -6.45
CA GLU A 155 8.49 12.96 -7.67
C GLU A 155 7.15 12.29 -7.34
N PHE A 156 7.14 11.33 -6.42
CA PHE A 156 5.91 10.70 -5.93
C PHE A 156 4.92 11.75 -5.39
N LEU A 157 5.37 12.64 -4.49
CA LEU A 157 4.50 13.68 -3.92
C LEU A 157 3.97 14.63 -4.99
N LYS A 158 4.79 15.02 -5.96
CA LYS A 158 4.38 15.86 -7.08
C LYS A 158 3.29 15.18 -7.93
N GLN A 159 3.52 13.94 -8.34
CA GLN A 159 2.56 13.16 -9.15
C GLN A 159 1.24 12.91 -8.39
N MET A 160 1.33 12.66 -7.08
CA MET A 160 0.15 12.53 -6.22
C MET A 160 -0.65 13.81 -6.12
N GLU A 161 0.00 14.97 -6.02
CA GLU A 161 -0.68 16.27 -5.98
C GLU A 161 -1.45 16.53 -7.28
N GLU A 162 -0.86 16.22 -8.44
CA GLU A 162 -1.52 16.30 -9.74
C GLU A 162 -2.72 15.34 -9.84
N SER A 163 -2.54 14.09 -9.42
CA SER A 163 -3.62 13.09 -9.37
C SER A 163 -4.78 13.53 -8.46
N TYR A 164 -4.47 14.10 -7.29
CA TYR A 164 -5.49 14.62 -6.38
C TYR A 164 -6.17 15.88 -6.89
N LYS A 165 -5.48 16.79 -7.60
CA LYS A 165 -6.13 17.93 -8.26
C LYS A 165 -7.17 17.47 -9.28
N HIS A 166 -6.87 16.41 -10.03
CA HIS A 166 -7.83 15.82 -10.96
C HIS A 166 -9.00 15.12 -10.22
N LYS A 167 -8.67 14.22 -9.29
CA LYS A 167 -9.65 13.39 -8.56
C LYS A 167 -10.59 14.21 -7.66
N PHE A 168 -10.06 15.25 -7.03
CA PHE A 168 -10.78 16.13 -6.10
C PHE A 168 -11.03 17.52 -6.68
N ALA A 169 -11.15 17.65 -8.01
CA ALA A 169 -11.46 18.93 -8.66
C ALA A 169 -12.70 19.65 -8.10
N LYS A 170 -13.67 18.89 -7.56
CA LYS A 170 -14.88 19.42 -6.91
C LYS A 170 -14.75 19.70 -5.41
N LYS A 171 -13.64 19.30 -4.79
CA LYS A 171 -13.34 19.40 -3.36
C LYS A 171 -11.84 19.68 -3.11
N PRO A 172 -11.28 20.77 -3.64
CA PRO A 172 -9.84 21.06 -3.54
C PRO A 172 -9.35 21.18 -2.09
N GLU A 173 -10.23 21.53 -1.15
CA GLU A 173 -9.94 21.65 0.28
C GLU A 173 -9.43 20.35 0.92
N VAL A 174 -9.71 19.18 0.32
CA VAL A 174 -9.23 17.90 0.84
C VAL A 174 -7.80 17.57 0.42
N ILE A 175 -7.24 18.29 -0.56
CA ILE A 175 -5.94 17.97 -1.16
C ILE A 175 -4.82 18.18 -0.15
N GLU A 176 -4.83 19.30 0.56
CA GLU A 176 -3.78 19.65 1.54
C GLU A 176 -3.65 18.58 2.63
N GLY A 177 -4.78 18.16 3.23
CA GLY A 177 -4.78 17.11 4.25
C GLY A 177 -4.30 15.76 3.71
N ASN A 178 -4.67 15.40 2.48
CA ASN A 178 -4.19 14.16 1.87
C ASN A 178 -2.67 14.23 1.59
N MET A 179 -2.18 15.36 1.07
CA MET A 179 -0.76 15.56 0.84
C MET A 179 0.05 15.55 2.16
N LYS A 180 -0.48 16.14 3.23
CA LYS A 180 0.11 16.07 4.57
C LYS A 180 0.22 14.62 5.04
N ALA A 181 -0.83 13.81 4.87
CA ALA A 181 -0.82 12.40 5.26
C ALA A 181 0.26 11.60 4.52
N LEU A 182 0.50 11.88 3.23
CA LEU A 182 1.57 11.24 2.47
C LEU A 182 2.95 11.61 3.00
N ARG A 183 3.20 12.91 3.24
CA ARG A 183 4.49 13.39 3.76
C ARG A 183 4.81 12.77 5.12
N MET A 184 3.86 12.80 6.05
CA MET A 184 4.02 12.17 7.37
C MET A 184 4.33 10.68 7.25
N ALA A 185 3.63 9.95 6.36
CA ALA A 185 3.87 8.52 6.18
C ALA A 185 5.25 8.20 5.60
N LEU A 186 5.79 9.04 4.71
CA LEU A 186 7.16 8.91 4.22
C LEU A 186 8.19 9.12 5.34
N GLU A 187 7.87 9.88 6.38
CA GLU A 187 8.77 10.08 7.53
C GLU A 187 8.61 9.00 8.61
N GLU A 188 7.37 8.58 8.90
CA GLU A 188 7.04 7.75 10.05
C GLU A 188 7.16 6.24 9.83
N VAL A 189 7.15 5.75 8.58
CA VAL A 189 7.34 4.31 8.31
C VAL A 189 8.74 3.86 8.74
N LYS A 190 8.78 2.82 9.57
CA LYS A 190 9.98 2.32 10.26
C LYS A 190 10.06 0.80 10.28
#